data_AF-G5E1F9-F1
#
_entry.id   AF-G5E1F9-F1
#
_cell.length_a   1.000
_cell.length_b   1.000
_cell.length_c   1.000
_cell.angle_alpha   90.00
_cell.angle_beta   90.00
_cell.angle_gamma   90.00
#
_symmetry.space_group_name_H-M   'P 1'
#
loop_
_entity.id
_entity.type
_entity.pdbx_description
1 polymer ?
#
loop_
_entity_poly.entity_id
_entity_poly.type
_entity_poly.pdbx_seq_one_letter_code
_entity_poly.pdbx_strand_id
1 'polypeptide(L)'
;KHYGPGGSYSFFAGKDASRAYVTGDFTDKGLVDDVSELSPLEMLHLHNWYSFYQKNYATTGKLKGTFYDEDGNPTKAPEGALKVIDIGTEHSDRGDLDNPLLREYEGCNPLFEWC
;
A
#
# COMPACT_ATOMS: atom_id res chain seq x y z
N LYS A 1 13.60 14.47 -13.78
CA LYS A 1 14.37 14.56 -12.50
C LYS A 1 13.37 14.85 -11.38
N HIS A 2 12.83 13.82 -10.72
CA HIS A 2 11.67 13.96 -9.82
C HIS A 2 12.03 13.78 -8.33
N TYR A 3 13.03 12.93 -8.05
CA TYR A 3 13.43 12.51 -6.69
C TYR A 3 14.70 13.21 -6.17
N GLY A 4 15.30 14.12 -6.96
CA GLY A 4 16.52 14.85 -6.55
C GLY A 4 16.21 16.05 -5.62
N PRO A 5 17.22 16.68 -5.01
CA PRO A 5 17.03 17.83 -4.12
C PRO A 5 16.18 18.94 -4.78
N GLY A 6 15.10 19.36 -4.11
CA GLY A 6 14.14 20.35 -4.64
C GLY A 6 13.11 19.80 -5.64
N GLY A 7 13.13 18.49 -5.91
CA GLY A 7 12.11 17.82 -6.72
C GLY A 7 10.81 17.57 -5.96
N SER A 8 9.70 17.48 -6.70
CA SER A 8 8.36 17.25 -6.15
C SER A 8 8.19 15.92 -5.42
N TYR A 9 9.13 14.98 -5.60
CA TYR A 9 9.13 13.65 -4.96
C TYR A 9 10.40 13.42 -4.14
N SER A 10 11.12 14.49 -3.79
CA SER A 10 12.38 14.42 -3.03
C SER A 10 12.20 13.84 -1.62
N PHE A 11 11.01 13.96 -1.04
CA PHE A 11 10.67 13.41 0.27
C PHE A 11 10.65 11.87 0.33
N PHE A 12 10.56 11.20 -0.82
CA PHE A 12 10.69 9.75 -0.93
C PHE A 12 12.15 9.26 -0.96
N ALA A 13 13.12 10.17 -1.15
CA ALA A 13 14.51 9.77 -1.31
C ALA A 13 15.11 9.25 0.01
N GLY A 14 15.45 7.96 0.04
CA GLY A 14 16.13 7.32 1.17
C GLY A 14 15.27 7.12 2.42
N LYS A 15 13.94 7.27 2.31
CA LYS A 15 12.98 7.01 3.37
C LYS A 15 12.02 5.92 2.94
N ASP A 16 11.59 5.12 3.90
CA ASP A 16 10.44 4.24 3.69
C ASP A 16 9.19 5.09 3.80
N ALA A 17 8.39 5.09 2.75
CA ALA A 17 7.16 5.85 2.68
C ALA A 17 5.99 4.95 2.27
N SER A 18 6.09 3.67 2.60
CA SER A 18 5.08 2.64 2.30
C SER A 18 3.68 3.10 2.72
N ARG A 19 3.54 3.71 3.91
CA ARG A 19 2.26 4.26 4.38
C ARG A 19 1.77 5.44 3.52
N ALA A 20 2.66 6.33 3.09
CA ALA A 20 2.31 7.50 2.29
C ALA A 20 1.80 7.13 0.89
N TYR A 21 2.27 6.01 0.31
CA TYR A 21 1.77 5.50 -0.97
C TYR A 21 0.28 5.15 -0.95
N VAL A 22 -0.24 4.74 0.21
CA VAL A 22 -1.64 4.36 0.38
C VAL A 22 -2.46 5.54 0.89
N THR A 23 -1.99 6.19 1.95
CA THR A 23 -2.74 7.25 2.65
C THR A 23 -2.71 8.61 1.94
N GLY A 24 -1.73 8.84 1.06
CA GLY A 24 -1.50 10.14 0.44
C GLY A 24 -0.94 11.20 1.39
N ASP A 25 -0.60 10.84 2.64
CA ASP A 25 0.04 11.74 3.59
C ASP A 25 1.55 11.81 3.32
N PHE A 26 1.98 12.83 2.58
CA PHE A 26 3.39 13.09 2.27
C PHE A 26 4.07 14.01 3.31
N THR A 27 3.45 14.24 4.47
CA THR A 27 4.10 14.94 5.59
C THR A 27 5.06 14.00 6.33
N ASP A 28 5.96 14.55 7.16
CA ASP A 28 6.89 13.73 7.95
C ASP A 28 6.20 12.68 8.86
N LYS A 29 4.89 12.84 9.14
CA LYS A 29 4.11 11.87 9.90
C LYS A 29 3.63 10.68 9.07
N GLY A 30 3.38 10.89 7.77
CA GLY A 30 2.96 9.84 6.85
C GLY A 30 4.13 9.14 6.15
N LEU A 31 5.30 9.76 6.11
CA LEU A 31 6.56 9.19 5.58
C LEU A 31 7.22 8.23 6.58
N VAL A 32 6.48 7.18 6.95
CA VAL A 32 6.91 6.14 7.89
C VAL A 32 6.77 4.75 7.26
N ASP A 33 7.56 3.81 7.79
CA ASP A 33 7.58 2.39 7.42
C ASP A 33 6.49 1.56 8.13
N ASP A 34 5.82 2.12 9.14
CA ASP A 34 4.78 1.42 9.88
C ASP A 34 3.48 1.30 9.06
N VAL A 35 3.18 0.05 8.69
CA VAL A 35 1.99 -0.34 7.94
C VAL A 35 0.98 -1.13 8.79
N SER A 36 1.21 -1.23 10.10
CA SER A 36 0.37 -2.04 11.00
C SER A 36 -1.08 -1.55 11.10
N GLU A 37 -1.31 -0.26 10.82
CA GLU A 37 -2.63 0.36 10.83
C GLU A 37 -3.36 0.27 9.47
N LEU A 38 -2.72 -0.26 8.42
CA LEU A 38 -3.35 -0.40 7.11
C LEU A 38 -4.37 -1.54 7.12
N SER A 39 -5.54 -1.29 6.53
CA SER A 39 -6.54 -2.32 6.28
C SER A 39 -6.05 -3.37 5.27
N PRO A 40 -6.66 -4.56 5.20
CA PRO A 40 -6.30 -5.59 4.21
C PRO A 40 -6.31 -5.10 2.76
N LEU A 41 -7.28 -4.26 2.39
CA LEU A 41 -7.40 -3.70 1.04
C LEU A 41 -6.30 -2.66 0.75
N GLU A 42 -5.99 -1.82 1.74
CA GLU A 42 -4.89 -0.85 1.64
C GLU A 42 -3.52 -1.55 1.55
N MET A 43 -3.34 -2.63 2.29
CA MET A 43 -2.15 -3.48 2.20
C MET A 43 -2.01 -4.13 0.82
N LEU A 44 -3.13 -4.52 0.20
CA LEU A 44 -3.13 -5.01 -1.18
C LEU A 44 -2.70 -3.91 -2.17
N HIS A 45 -3.19 -2.67 -2.01
CA HIS A 45 -2.73 -1.54 -2.81
C HIS A 45 -1.22 -1.29 -2.66
N LEU A 46 -0.70 -1.36 -1.42
CA LEU A 46 0.74 -1.25 -1.18
C LEU A 46 1.52 -2.38 -1.87
N HIS A 47 1.02 -3.61 -1.80
CA HIS A 47 1.64 -4.75 -2.47
C HIS A 47 1.67 -4.60 -4.00
N ASN A 48 0.62 -4.01 -4.59
CA ASN A 48 0.57 -3.70 -6.01
C ASN A 48 1.63 -2.65 -6.40
N TRP A 49 1.79 -1.60 -5.60
CA TRP A 49 2.89 -0.64 -5.78
C TRP A 49 4.26 -1.32 -5.70
N TYR A 50 4.47 -2.16 -4.68
CA TYR A 50 5.71 -2.92 -4.54
C TYR A 50 6.01 -3.78 -5.78
N SER A 51 5.02 -4.53 -6.26
CA SER A 51 5.13 -5.37 -7.46
C SER A 51 5.43 -4.56 -8.72
N PHE A 52 4.78 -3.40 -8.86
CA PHE A 52 5.06 -2.47 -9.95
C PHE A 52 6.51 -1.98 -9.92
N TYR A 53 7.02 -1.55 -8.76
CA TYR A 53 8.39 -1.07 -8.65
C TYR A 53 9.42 -2.17 -8.86
N GLN A 54 9.19 -3.38 -8.34
CA GLN A 54 10.07 -4.52 -8.59
C GLN A 54 10.19 -4.86 -10.08
N LYS A 55 9.10 -4.75 -10.83
CA LYS A 55 9.10 -5.07 -12.26
C LYS A 55 9.74 -3.98 -13.11
N ASN A 56 9.57 -2.71 -12.74
CA ASN A 56 9.96 -1.57 -13.57
C ASN A 56 11.29 -0.93 -13.17
N TYR A 57 11.85 -1.25 -12.00
CA TYR A 57 13.08 -0.65 -11.49
C TYR A 57 14.04 -1.71 -10.96
N ALA A 58 15.34 -1.51 -11.22
CA ALA A 58 16.37 -2.37 -10.66
C ALA A 58 16.47 -2.13 -9.14
N THR A 59 16.35 -3.20 -8.35
CA THR A 59 16.51 -3.16 -6.90
C THR A 59 17.98 -2.90 -6.53
N THR A 60 18.25 -1.78 -5.88
CA THR A 60 19.62 -1.36 -5.50
C THR A 60 20.03 -1.81 -4.10
N GLY A 61 19.08 -2.27 -3.27
CA GLY A 61 19.35 -2.72 -1.90
C GLY A 61 18.08 -2.85 -1.07
N LYS A 62 18.27 -3.03 0.24
CA LYS A 62 17.21 -3.04 1.27
C LYS A 62 17.36 -1.82 2.16
N LEU A 63 16.24 -1.29 2.65
CA LEU A 63 16.24 -0.16 3.57
C LEU A 63 16.13 -0.64 5.01
N LYS A 64 17.00 -0.13 5.88
CA LYS A 64 16.96 -0.36 7.32
C LYS A 64 15.69 0.26 7.91
N GLY A 65 14.94 -0.50 8.69
CA GLY A 65 13.72 -0.04 9.35
C GLY A 65 12.90 -1.20 9.92
N THR A 66 11.58 -1.06 9.86
CA THR A 66 10.60 -2.01 10.39
C THR A 66 10.72 -3.38 9.72
N PHE A 67 11.01 -3.44 8.42
CA PHE A 67 11.09 -4.70 7.67
C PHE A 67 12.48 -5.35 7.68
N TYR A 68 13.57 -4.57 7.78
CA TYR A 68 14.94 -5.07 7.75
C TYR A 68 15.82 -4.41 8.81
N ASP A 69 16.65 -5.20 9.48
CA ASP A 69 17.60 -4.70 10.47
C ASP A 69 18.86 -4.05 9.85
N GLU A 70 19.81 -3.65 10.69
CA GLU A 70 21.09 -3.04 10.27
C GLU A 70 21.93 -3.97 9.39
N ASP A 71 21.76 -5.27 9.54
CA ASP A 71 22.48 -6.31 8.79
C ASP A 71 21.72 -6.72 7.52
N GLY A 72 20.54 -6.16 7.27
CA GLY A 72 19.68 -6.45 6.12
C GLY A 72 18.88 -7.75 6.24
N ASN A 73 18.82 -8.34 7.44
CA ASN A 73 17.99 -9.50 7.73
C ASN A 73 16.53 -9.07 7.89
N PRO A 74 15.57 -9.88 7.41
CA PRO A 74 14.16 -9.60 7.60
C PRO A 74 13.80 -9.67 9.10
N THR A 75 12.97 -8.74 9.55
CA THR A 75 12.34 -8.81 10.87
C THR A 75 11.12 -9.72 10.82
N LYS A 76 10.29 -9.74 11.88
CA LYS A 76 8.97 -10.41 11.88
C LYS A 76 7.86 -9.59 11.21
N ALA A 77 8.09 -8.31 10.92
CA ALA A 77 7.08 -7.43 10.34
C ALA A 77 6.61 -7.85 8.92
N PRO A 78 7.49 -8.32 8.01
CA PRO A 78 7.07 -8.83 6.71
C PRO A 78 6.07 -9.98 6.79
N GLU A 79 6.21 -10.89 7.75
CA GLU A 79 5.29 -12.03 7.92
C GLU A 79 3.88 -11.56 8.30
N GLY A 80 3.77 -10.56 9.18
CA GLY A 80 2.49 -9.97 9.54
C GLY A 80 1.84 -9.26 8.36
N ALA A 81 2.63 -8.49 7.61
CA ALA A 81 2.18 -7.79 6.41
C ALA A 81 1.64 -8.75 5.34
N LEU A 82 2.35 -9.87 5.08
CA LEU A 82 1.92 -10.87 4.10
C LEU A 82 0.58 -11.51 4.48
N LYS A 83 0.36 -11.83 5.76
CA LYS A 83 -0.95 -12.37 6.21
C LYS A 83 -2.10 -11.39 5.95
N VAL A 84 -1.86 -10.09 6.17
CA VAL A 84 -2.87 -9.06 5.92
C VAL A 84 -3.17 -8.92 4.41
N ILE A 85 -2.15 -9.08 3.57
CA ILE A 85 -2.30 -9.11 2.11
C ILE A 85 -3.09 -10.34 1.65
N ASP A 86 -2.83 -11.52 2.24
CA ASP A 86 -3.57 -12.75 1.92
C ASP A 86 -5.07 -12.57 2.23
N ILE A 87 -5.40 -11.99 3.39
CA ILE A 87 -6.78 -11.64 3.76
C ILE A 87 -7.39 -10.67 2.74
N GLY A 88 -6.65 -9.64 2.33
CA GLY A 88 -7.09 -8.67 1.33
C GLY A 88 -7.34 -9.30 -0.04
N THR A 89 -6.54 -10.30 -0.42
CA THR A 89 -6.67 -11.04 -1.68
C THR A 89 -7.88 -11.97 -1.66
N GLU A 90 -8.16 -12.64 -0.53
CA GLU A 90 -9.38 -13.45 -0.38
C GLU A 90 -10.66 -12.62 -0.54
N HIS A 91 -10.60 -11.33 -0.21
CA HIS A 91 -11.74 -10.42 -0.27
C HIS A 91 -11.72 -9.49 -1.50
N SER A 92 -10.67 -9.51 -2.33
CA SER A 92 -10.54 -8.57 -3.46
C SER A 92 -11.61 -8.76 -4.53
N ASP A 93 -12.12 -9.99 -4.67
CA ASP A 93 -13.15 -10.35 -5.65
C ASP A 93 -14.56 -9.91 -5.24
N ARG A 94 -14.71 -9.36 -4.02
CA ARG A 94 -15.98 -8.84 -3.50
C ARG A 94 -16.23 -7.39 -3.91
N GLY A 95 -15.25 -6.69 -4.51
CA GLY A 95 -15.40 -5.29 -4.92
C GLY A 95 -15.86 -4.38 -3.78
N ASP A 96 -16.72 -3.41 -4.06
CA ASP A 96 -17.27 -2.49 -3.05
C ASP A 96 -18.37 -3.11 -2.17
N LEU A 97 -18.62 -4.42 -2.22
CA LEU A 97 -19.69 -5.06 -1.46
C LEU A 97 -19.52 -4.94 0.06
N ASP A 98 -18.29 -4.71 0.53
CA ASP A 98 -17.98 -4.48 1.93
C ASP A 98 -17.88 -2.97 2.27
N ASN A 99 -18.18 -2.07 1.32
CA ASN A 99 -18.24 -0.63 1.57
C ASN A 99 -19.47 -0.32 2.45
N PRO A 100 -19.30 0.22 3.67
CA PRO A 100 -20.42 0.54 4.56
C PRO A 100 -21.32 1.66 4.04
N LEU A 101 -20.90 2.36 2.97
CA LEU A 101 -21.69 3.38 2.29
C LEU A 101 -22.39 2.86 1.02
N LEU A 102 -22.20 1.58 0.67
CA LEU A 102 -22.93 0.97 -0.44
C LEU A 102 -24.42 0.94 -0.10
N ARG A 103 -25.23 1.53 -0.97
CA ARG A 103 -26.69 1.47 -0.88
C ARG A 103 -27.22 0.87 -2.17
N GLU A 104 -28.10 -0.12 -2.05
CA GLU A 104 -28.91 -0.55 -3.17
C GLU A 104 -29.87 0.58 -3.51
N TYR A 105 -29.82 1.08 -4.75
CA TYR A 105 -30.79 2.06 -5.23
C TYR A 105 -32.13 1.34 -5.46
N GLU A 106 -33.17 1.75 -4.74
CA GLU A 106 -34.52 1.17 -4.89
C GLU A 106 -34.98 1.27 -6.36
N GLY A 107 -35.35 0.14 -6.95
CA GLY A 107 -35.80 0.05 -8.34
C GLY A 107 -34.71 -0.24 -9.37
N CYS A 108 -33.45 -0.40 -8.95
CA CYS A 108 -32.35 -0.75 -9.84
C CYS A 108 -31.83 -2.16 -9.57
N ASN A 109 -31.82 -3.01 -10.60
CA ASN A 109 -31.31 -4.37 -10.49
C ASN A 109 -29.76 -4.34 -10.58
N PRO A 110 -29.04 -5.02 -9.68
CA PRO A 110 -27.57 -4.99 -9.60
C PRO A 110 -26.84 -5.52 -10.84
N LEU A 111 -27.54 -6.08 -11.82
CA LEU A 111 -26.98 -6.54 -13.10
C LEU A 111 -27.23 -5.57 -14.28
N PHE A 112 -27.86 -4.41 -14.05
CA PHE A 112 -28.14 -3.43 -15.10
C PHE A 112 -27.13 -2.28 -15.09
N GLU A 113 -26.67 -1.87 -16.28
CA GLU A 113 -25.73 -0.74 -16.45
C GLU A 113 -26.35 0.64 -16.16
N TRP A 114 -27.68 0.71 -16.00
CA TRP A 114 -28.41 1.96 -15.74
C TRP A 114 -29.69 1.71 -14.94
N CYS A 115 -29.96 2.69 -14.07
CA CYS A 115 -31.27 3.02 -13.51
C CYS A 115 -31.74 4.30 -14.23
#